data_AF-A0A3B0J6G5-F1
#
_entry.id   AF-A0A3B0J6G5-F1
#
_cell.length_a   1.000
_cell.length_b   1.000
_cell.length_c   1.000
_cell.angle_alpha   90.00
_cell.angle_beta   90.00
_cell.angle_gamma   90.00
#
_symmetry.space_group_name_H-M   'P 1'
#
loop_
_entity.id
_entity.type
_entity.pdbx_description
1 polymer ?
#
loop_
_entity_poly.entity_id
_entity_poly.type
_entity_poly.pdbx_seq_one_letter_code
_entity_poly.pdbx_strand_id
1 'polypeptide(L)'
;MADNGIDVSIENLSRIHTFGEIELSRNKTDKGDTKRIARYCALHKPNLWTPTPLRERQLTALVCHLKNLEEMKQMQVNGSQ
;
A
#
# COMPACT_ATOMS: atom_id res chain seq x y z
N MET A 1 16.62 3.70 2.39
CA MET A 1 16.38 3.72 3.84
C MET A 1 15.04 4.39 4.11
N ALA A 2 14.00 3.60 4.41
CA ALA A 2 12.75 4.12 4.93
C ALA A 2 12.97 4.68 6.35
N ASP A 3 12.02 5.45 6.86
CA ASP A 3 12.10 6.35 8.03
C ASP A 3 12.73 5.78 9.32
N ASN A 4 12.86 4.46 9.43
CA ASN A 4 13.46 3.75 10.57
C ASN A 4 14.75 2.96 10.24
N GLY A 5 15.40 3.25 9.10
CA GLY A 5 16.58 2.51 8.62
C GLY A 5 16.26 1.14 8.01
N ILE A 6 14.97 0.85 7.77
CA ILE A 6 14.51 -0.38 7.15
C ILE A 6 14.39 -0.17 5.65
N ASP A 7 14.89 -1.11 4.88
CA ASP A 7 14.71 -1.12 3.43
C ASP A 7 13.34 -1.71 3.08
N VAL A 8 12.44 -0.86 2.60
CA VAL A 8 11.07 -1.22 2.24
C VAL A 8 10.93 -1.11 0.73
N SER A 9 10.20 -2.03 0.12
CA SER A 9 9.82 -1.96 -1.28
C SER A 9 8.30 -1.97 -1.38
N ILE A 10 7.74 -1.09 -2.20
CA ILE A 10 6.30 -1.01 -2.43
C ILE A 10 6.00 -1.61 -3.79
N GLU A 11 5.27 -2.72 -3.79
CA GLU A 11 4.87 -3.45 -4.99
C GLU A 11 3.36 -3.47 -5.16
N ASN A 12 2.92 -3.50 -6.42
CA ASN A 12 1.50 -3.54 -6.73
C ASN A 12 0.94 -4.95 -6.48
N LEU A 13 -0.10 -5.04 -5.63
CA LEU A 13 -0.73 -6.30 -5.25
C LEU A 13 -1.25 -7.10 -6.46
N SER A 14 -1.71 -6.42 -7.50
CA SER A 14 -2.19 -7.05 -8.74
C SER A 14 -1.06 -7.82 -9.45
N ARG A 15 0.17 -7.29 -9.46
CA ARG A 15 1.32 -7.98 -10.07
C ARG A 15 1.66 -9.28 -9.34
N ILE A 16 1.63 -9.21 -8.00
CA ILE A 16 1.84 -10.38 -7.15
C ILE A 16 0.71 -11.39 -7.36
N HIS A 17 -0.55 -10.94 -7.54
CA HIS A 17 -1.69 -11.80 -7.87
C HIS A 17 -1.50 -12.58 -9.17
N THR A 18 -1.26 -11.86 -10.27
CA THR A 18 -1.05 -12.46 -11.59
C THR A 18 0.13 -13.42 -11.60
N PHE A 19 1.20 -13.14 -10.84
CA PHE A 19 2.31 -14.08 -10.68
C PHE A 19 1.88 -15.43 -10.06
N GLY A 20 0.89 -15.43 -9.16
CA GLY A 20 0.33 -16.66 -8.59
C GLY A 20 -0.60 -17.42 -9.51
N GLU A 21 -1.30 -16.71 -10.37
CA GLU A 21 -2.12 -17.31 -11.42
C GLU A 21 -1.23 -18.00 -12.46
N ILE A 22 -0.11 -17.38 -12.86
CA ILE A 22 0.88 -17.95 -13.78
C ILE A 22 1.55 -19.19 -13.17
N GLU A 23 1.87 -19.17 -11.87
CA GLU A 23 2.41 -20.32 -11.14
C GLU A 23 1.35 -21.42 -10.87
N LEU A 24 0.14 -21.29 -11.44
CA LEU A 24 -0.97 -22.24 -11.33
C LEU A 24 -1.37 -22.53 -9.87
N SER A 25 -1.16 -21.56 -8.97
CA SER A 25 -1.43 -21.72 -7.55
C SER A 25 -2.92 -21.55 -7.26
N ARG A 26 -3.67 -22.66 -7.33
CA ARG A 26 -5.14 -22.66 -7.15
C ARG A 26 -5.61 -22.57 -5.69
N ASN A 27 -4.71 -22.70 -4.72
CA ASN A 27 -5.07 -22.72 -3.30
C ASN A 27 -4.62 -21.43 -2.61
N LYS A 28 -5.58 -20.56 -2.28
CA LYS A 28 -5.33 -19.35 -1.49
C LYS A 28 -5.05 -19.76 -0.05
N THR A 29 -3.77 -19.80 0.32
CA THR A 29 -3.31 -20.12 1.67
C THR A 29 -2.24 -19.13 2.04
N ASP A 30 -2.34 -18.56 3.24
CA ASP A 30 -1.39 -17.57 3.77
C ASP A 30 0.09 -18.00 3.64
N LYS A 31 0.38 -19.29 3.92
CA LYS A 31 1.71 -19.88 3.71
C LYS A 31 2.15 -19.90 2.24
N GLY A 32 1.21 -20.13 1.32
CA GLY A 32 1.44 -20.13 -0.12
C GLY A 32 1.69 -18.73 -0.66
N ASP A 33 0.87 -17.77 -0.27
CA ASP A 33 1.03 -16.36 -0.65
C ASP A 33 2.35 -15.78 -0.10
N THR A 34 2.75 -16.11 1.14
CA THR A 34 4.06 -15.71 1.70
C THR A 34 5.22 -16.22 0.85
N LYS A 35 5.20 -17.53 0.51
CA LYS A 35 6.24 -18.13 -0.36
C LYS A 35 6.23 -17.50 -1.75
N ARG A 36 5.07 -17.14 -2.27
CA ARG A 36 4.92 -16.47 -3.56
C ARG A 36 5.51 -15.07 -3.56
N ILE A 37 5.21 -14.26 -2.55
CA ILE A 37 5.78 -12.92 -2.38
C ILE A 37 7.31 -13.02 -2.26
N ALA A 38 7.82 -13.95 -1.45
CA ALA A 38 9.26 -14.15 -1.31
C ALA A 38 9.93 -14.51 -2.65
N ARG A 39 9.33 -15.42 -3.44
CA ARG A 39 9.83 -15.77 -4.78
C ARG A 39 9.74 -14.61 -5.77
N TYR A 40 8.64 -13.88 -5.77
CA TYR A 40 8.45 -12.70 -6.61
C TYR A 40 9.52 -11.65 -6.31
N CYS A 41 9.73 -11.32 -5.03
CA CYS A 41 10.76 -10.37 -4.61
C CYS A 41 12.17 -10.86 -4.93
N ALA A 42 12.47 -12.16 -4.79
CA ALA A 42 13.79 -12.71 -5.15
C ALA A 42 14.08 -12.62 -6.66
N LEU A 43 13.06 -12.82 -7.50
CA LEU A 43 13.19 -12.80 -8.96
C LEU A 43 13.22 -11.38 -9.51
N HIS A 44 12.30 -10.52 -9.05
CA HIS A 44 12.09 -9.19 -9.61
C HIS A 44 12.90 -8.09 -8.92
N LYS A 45 13.47 -8.36 -7.72
CA LYS A 45 14.25 -7.40 -6.92
C LYS A 45 13.65 -5.99 -6.96
N PRO A 46 12.44 -5.84 -6.41
CA PRO A 46 11.66 -4.63 -6.57
C PRO A 46 12.41 -3.40 -6.04
N ASN A 47 12.20 -2.26 -6.71
CA ASN A 47 12.95 -1.05 -6.41
C ASN A 47 12.65 -0.58 -4.99
N LEU A 48 13.72 -0.25 -4.27
CA LEU A 48 13.60 0.26 -2.92
C LEU A 48 12.73 1.52 -2.89
N TRP A 49 11.71 1.49 -2.06
CA TRP A 49 10.84 2.64 -1.85
C TRP A 49 11.58 3.67 -0.99
N THR A 50 11.71 4.86 -1.56
CA THR A 50 12.22 6.02 -0.83
C THR A 50 11.05 6.80 -0.24
N PRO A 51 11.12 7.15 1.05
CA PRO A 51 10.11 7.96 1.68
C PRO A 51 9.99 9.32 0.98
N THR A 52 8.77 9.79 0.75
CA THR A 52 8.54 11.19 0.35
C THR A 52 9.11 12.13 1.41
N PRO A 53 9.70 13.28 1.02
CA PRO A 53 10.30 14.20 1.95
C PRO A 53 9.27 14.72 2.95
N LEU A 54 9.74 15.01 4.17
CA LEU A 54 8.90 15.33 5.33
C LEU A 54 7.89 16.44 5.04
N ARG A 55 8.29 17.48 4.31
CA ARG A 55 7.43 18.61 3.95
C ARG A 55 6.21 18.19 3.13
N GLU A 56 6.39 17.28 2.17
CA GLU A 56 5.30 16.77 1.33
C GLU A 56 4.34 15.89 2.13
N ARG A 57 4.87 15.09 3.04
CA ARG A 57 4.06 14.28 3.96
C ARG A 57 3.23 15.13 4.92
N GLN A 58 3.84 16.18 5.48
CA GLN A 58 3.15 17.12 6.36
C GLN A 58 2.02 17.85 5.62
N LEU A 59 2.28 18.31 4.40
CA LEU A 59 1.24 18.92 3.56
C LEU A 59 0.10 17.93 3.27
N THR A 60 0.44 16.70 2.88
CA THR A 60 -0.55 15.65 2.59
C THR A 60 -1.39 15.32 3.83
N ALA A 61 -0.78 15.24 5.01
CA ALA A 61 -1.50 15.03 6.26
C ALA A 61 -2.48 16.16 6.57
N LEU A 62 -2.08 17.42 6.37
CA LEU A 62 -2.95 18.58 6.55
C LEU A 62 -4.13 18.57 5.56
N VAL A 63 -3.86 18.29 4.28
CA VAL A 63 -4.90 18.21 3.24
C VAL A 63 -5.88 17.07 3.53
N CYS A 64 -5.39 15.90 3.94
CA CYS A 64 -6.23 14.78 4.32
C CYS A 64 -7.10 15.12 5.55
N HIS A 65 -6.53 15.82 6.53
CA HIS A 65 -7.27 16.28 7.70
C HIS A 65 -8.39 17.26 7.33
N LEU A 66 -8.11 18.25 6.47
CA LEU A 66 -9.13 19.17 5.97
C LEU A 66 -10.27 18.41 5.27
N LYS A 67 -9.93 17.50 4.36
CA LYS A 67 -10.92 16.71 3.63
C LYS A 67 -11.80 15.88 4.58
N ASN A 68 -11.20 15.25 5.59
CA ASN A 68 -11.95 14.49 6.59
C ASN A 68 -12.94 15.38 7.37
N LEU A 69 -12.52 16.59 7.77
CA LEU A 69 -13.43 17.55 8.43
C LEU A 69 -14.57 18.00 7.51
N GLU A 70 -14.29 18.21 6.23
CA GLU A 70 -15.31 18.52 5.23
C GLU A 70 -16.31 17.36 5.08
N GLU A 71 -15.83 16.13 4.96
CA GLU A 71 -16.68 14.93 4.89
C GLU A 71 -17.55 14.78 6.13
N MET A 72 -17.00 14.99 7.34
CA MET A 72 -17.78 14.97 8.59
C MET A 72 -18.88 16.04 8.61
N LYS A 73 -18.57 17.26 8.14
CA LYS A 73 -19.56 18.33 8.03
C LYS A 73 -20.67 17.96 7.04
N GLN A 74 -20.31 17.39 5.89
CA GLN A 74 -21.27 16.95 4.87
C GLN A 74 -22.17 15.83 5.38
N MET A 75 -21.62 14.84 6.11
CA MET A 75 -22.41 13.78 6.74
C MET A 75 -23.44 14.33 7.72
N GLN A 76 -23.07 15.35 8.51
CA GLN A 76 -23.98 15.96 9.47
C GLN A 76 -25.13 16.72 8.80
N VAL A 77 -24.88 17.38 7.67
CA VAL A 77 -25.92 18.07 6.89
C VAL A 77 -26.83 17.05 6.19
N ASN A 78 -26.26 16.04 5.54
CA ASN A 78 -27.00 15.04 4.79
C ASN A 78 -27.78 14.06 5.69
N GLY A 79 -27.37 13.88 6.94
CA GLY A 79 -28.09 13.10 7.96
C GLY A 79 -29.16 13.87 8.74
N SER A 80 -29.29 15.18 8.52
CA SER A 80 -30.31 16.04 9.15
C SER A 80 -31.48 16.38 8.22
N GLN A 81 -31.57 15.72 7.05
CA GLN A 81 -32.68 15.80 6.10
C GLN A 81 -33.62 14.60 6.21
#